data_AF-A0A8I1WWZ4-F1
#
_entry.id   AF-A0A8I1WWZ4-F1
#
_cell.length_a   1.000
_cell.length_b   1.000
_cell.length_c   1.000
_cell.angle_alpha   90.00
_cell.angle_beta   90.00
_cell.angle_gamma   90.00
#
_symmetry.space_group_name_H-M   'P 1'
#
loop_
_entity.id
_entity.type
_entity.pdbx_description
1 polymer ?
#
loop_
_entity_poly.entity_id
_entity_poly.type
_entity_poly.pdbx_seq_one_letter_code
_entity_poly.pdbx_strand_id
1 'polypeptide(L)'
;MKYYLAVFFLLCAGINGVAVAGESNLKTIDSLSQLAGMADYCVGVFEDTGDLANYQILRSEDARLSSYIASLLSSETEANIARLSRLEGLKHYQELFAGDTVACKNLVRTLSLVKTN
;
A
#
# COMPACT_ATOMS: atom_id res chain seq x y z
N MET A 1 49.14 -18.29 9.22
CA MET A 1 48.45 -17.60 8.12
C MET A 1 47.26 -18.46 7.69
N LYS A 2 46.04 -18.00 7.94
CA LYS A 2 44.79 -18.66 7.50
C LYS A 2 44.18 -17.78 6.42
N TYR A 3 44.17 -18.23 5.17
CA TYR A 3 43.56 -17.54 4.04
C TYR A 3 42.29 -18.31 3.58
N TYR A 4 41.18 -17.59 3.68
CA TYR A 4 39.95 -17.54 2.88
C TYR A 4 39.59 -18.59 1.80
N LEU A 5 38.27 -18.84 1.78
CA LEU A 5 37.32 -18.84 0.64
C LEU A 5 36.77 -20.16 0.08
N ALA A 6 35.51 -20.03 -0.39
CA ALA A 6 34.61 -20.95 -1.11
C ALA A 6 33.83 -21.92 -0.19
N VAL A 7 32.57 -21.68 0.20
CA VAL A 7 31.35 -21.46 -0.61
C VAL A 7 31.31 -22.40 -1.81
N PHE A 8 30.60 -23.52 -1.69
CA PHE A 8 29.63 -24.01 -2.69
C PHE A 8 28.91 -25.27 -2.18
N PHE A 9 27.58 -25.17 -2.13
CA PHE A 9 26.62 -26.23 -2.49
C PHE A 9 26.71 -27.61 -1.83
N LEU A 10 25.71 -27.93 -1.00
CA LEU A 10 24.62 -28.88 -1.29
C LEU A 10 24.04 -29.37 0.03
N LEU A 11 22.79 -29.00 0.31
CA LEU A 11 21.84 -29.82 1.07
C LEU A 11 20.43 -29.38 0.67
N CYS A 12 20.03 -29.80 -0.53
CA CYS A 12 18.63 -29.87 -0.93
C CYS A 12 17.99 -31.06 -0.19
N ALA A 13 17.29 -30.80 0.91
CA ALA A 13 16.16 -31.60 1.36
C ALA A 13 15.42 -30.87 2.49
N GLY A 14 14.21 -30.37 2.22
CA GLY A 14 13.19 -30.28 3.27
C GLY A 14 12.51 -28.94 3.56
N ILE A 15 12.51 -27.92 2.69
CA ILE A 15 11.61 -26.76 2.87
C ILE A 15 11.00 -26.31 1.54
N ASN A 16 10.33 -27.23 0.83
CA ASN A 16 9.43 -26.86 -0.25
C ASN A 16 8.01 -26.79 0.33
N GLY A 17 7.47 -25.58 0.56
CA GLY A 17 6.03 -25.49 0.80
C GLY A 17 5.41 -24.24 1.43
N VAL A 18 6.13 -23.16 1.78
CA VAL A 18 5.44 -22.00 2.43
C VAL A 18 5.88 -20.60 1.99
N ALA A 19 6.91 -20.44 1.17
CA ALA A 19 7.42 -19.10 0.82
C ALA A 19 6.62 -18.34 -0.27
N VAL A 20 5.79 -19.03 -1.05
CA VAL A 20 5.15 -18.41 -2.24
C VAL A 20 3.90 -17.59 -1.89
N ALA A 21 3.21 -17.89 -0.77
CA ALA A 21 2.06 -17.11 -0.33
C ALA A 21 2.47 -15.78 0.34
N GLY A 22 3.57 -15.76 1.09
CA GLY A 22 4.06 -14.57 1.78
C GLY A 22 4.54 -13.47 0.83
N GLU A 23 5.29 -13.81 -0.23
CA GLU A 23 5.80 -12.80 -1.17
C GLU A 23 4.68 -12.13 -1.97
N SER A 24 3.64 -12.89 -2.36
CA SER A 24 2.47 -12.33 -3.03
C SER A 24 1.69 -11.39 -2.11
N ASN A 25 1.46 -11.79 -0.86
CA ASN A 25 0.74 -10.96 0.10
C ASN A 25 1.49 -9.67 0.43
N LEU A 26 2.82 -9.71 0.55
CA LEU A 26 3.62 -8.52 0.82
C LEU A 26 3.52 -7.47 -0.29
N LYS A 27 3.55 -7.89 -1.57
CA LYS A 27 3.37 -6.95 -2.71
C LYS A 27 1.97 -6.37 -2.74
N THR A 28 0.95 -7.17 -2.42
CA THR A 28 -0.43 -6.69 -2.32
C THR A 28 -0.59 -5.69 -1.17
N ILE A 29 -0.05 -5.99 0.01
CA ILE A 29 -0.05 -5.09 1.17
C ILE A 29 0.64 -3.77 0.82
N ASP A 30 1.83 -3.83 0.22
CA ASP A 30 2.59 -2.65 -0.19
C ASP A 30 1.78 -1.77 -1.18
N SER A 31 1.29 -2.37 -2.26
CA SER A 31 0.53 -1.65 -3.31
C SER A 31 -0.76 -1.03 -2.78
N LEU A 32 -1.54 -1.78 -1.97
CA LEU A 32 -2.77 -1.26 -1.38
C LEU A 32 -2.49 -0.17 -0.36
N SER A 33 -1.41 -0.30 0.40
CA SER A 33 -1.02 0.70 1.40
C SER A 33 -0.58 2.00 0.74
N GLN A 34 0.19 1.93 -0.36
CA GLN A 34 0.52 3.11 -1.17
C GLN A 34 -0.76 3.79 -1.67
N LEU A 35 -1.71 3.01 -2.20
CA LEU A 35 -3.00 3.52 -2.67
C LEU A 35 -3.81 4.20 -1.54
N ALA A 36 -3.81 3.64 -0.34
CA ALA A 36 -4.42 4.26 0.83
C ALA A 36 -3.73 5.58 1.21
N GLY A 37 -2.40 5.66 1.06
CA GLY A 37 -1.65 6.90 1.25
C GLY A 37 -2.02 8.00 0.25
N MET A 38 -2.24 7.62 -1.02
CA MET A 38 -2.75 8.55 -2.03
C MET A 38 -4.17 9.05 -1.68
N ALA A 39 -5.02 8.15 -1.16
CA ALA A 39 -6.36 8.50 -0.71
C ALA A 39 -6.32 9.50 0.47
N ASP A 40 -5.46 9.28 1.46
CA ASP A 40 -5.27 10.20 2.59
C ASP A 40 -4.95 11.63 2.14
N TYR A 41 -4.00 11.76 1.20
CA TYR A 41 -3.63 13.06 0.66
C TYR A 41 -4.84 13.75 0.01
N CYS A 42 -5.56 13.03 -0.85
CA CYS A 42 -6.70 13.58 -1.57
C CYS A 42 -7.92 13.87 -0.66
N VAL A 43 -8.05 13.19 0.48
CA VAL A 43 -9.02 13.55 1.52
C VAL A 43 -8.73 14.96 2.03
N GLY A 44 -7.48 15.26 2.37
CA GLY A 44 -7.07 16.60 2.80
C GLY A 44 -7.32 17.67 1.73
N VAL A 45 -6.97 17.38 0.46
CA VAL A 45 -7.23 18.30 -0.65
C VAL A 45 -8.72 18.62 -0.82
N PHE A 46 -9.61 17.62 -0.71
CA PHE A 46 -11.05 17.87 -0.83
C PHE A 46 -11.64 18.57 0.39
N GLU A 47 -11.10 18.32 1.58
CA GLU A 47 -11.44 19.07 2.79
C GLU A 47 -11.08 20.55 2.65
N ASP A 48 -9.84 20.85 2.23
CA ASP A 48 -9.34 22.22 2.05
C ASP A 48 -10.08 22.99 0.96
N THR A 49 -10.52 22.31 -0.11
CA THR A 49 -11.27 22.92 -1.22
C THR A 49 -12.79 22.95 -1.02
N GLY A 50 -13.30 22.31 0.03
CA GLY A 50 -14.73 22.25 0.33
C GLY A 50 -15.54 21.33 -0.59
N ASP A 51 -14.90 20.42 -1.33
CA ASP A 51 -15.56 19.42 -2.17
C ASP A 51 -16.06 18.23 -1.32
N LEU A 52 -17.10 18.51 -0.52
CA LEU A 52 -17.61 17.57 0.48
C LEU A 52 -18.11 16.25 -0.12
N ALA A 53 -18.58 16.27 -1.38
CA ALA A 53 -19.06 15.07 -2.05
C ALA A 53 -17.90 14.09 -2.34
N ASN A 54 -16.82 14.58 -2.95
CA ASN A 54 -15.65 13.75 -3.21
C ASN A 54 -14.89 13.38 -1.92
N TYR A 55 -14.86 14.28 -0.94
CA TYR A 55 -14.34 13.99 0.41
C TYR A 55 -15.01 12.76 1.03
N GLN A 56 -16.36 12.72 1.04
CA GLN A 56 -17.11 11.62 1.65
C GLN A 56 -16.88 10.28 0.95
N ILE A 57 -16.88 10.28 -0.40
CA ILE A 57 -16.60 9.08 -1.18
C ILE A 57 -15.19 8.57 -0.85
N LEU A 58 -14.20 9.44 -0.91
CA LEU A 58 -12.81 9.04 -0.71
C LEU A 58 -12.53 8.58 0.73
N ARG A 59 -13.17 9.19 1.74
CA ARG A 59 -13.13 8.72 3.13
C ARG A 59 -13.70 7.31 3.28
N SER A 60 -14.81 7.02 2.59
CA SER A 60 -15.40 5.68 2.58
C SER A 60 -14.46 4.65 1.92
N GLU A 61 -13.86 5.03 0.79
CA GLU A 61 -12.91 4.16 0.08
C GLU A 61 -11.62 3.93 0.86
N ASP A 62 -11.07 4.95 1.51
CA ASP A 62 -9.91 4.82 2.39
C ASP A 62 -10.21 3.91 3.59
N ALA A 63 -11.38 4.04 4.21
CA ALA A 63 -11.80 3.15 5.30
C ALA A 63 -11.93 1.69 4.82
N ARG A 64 -12.49 1.48 3.62
CA ARG A 64 -12.58 0.15 2.99
C ARG A 64 -11.20 -0.44 2.71
N LEU A 65 -10.31 0.33 2.09
CA LEU A 65 -8.93 -0.09 1.80
C LEU A 65 -8.18 -0.42 3.09
N SER A 66 -8.27 0.44 4.10
CA SER A 66 -7.62 0.25 5.40
C SER A 66 -8.10 -1.02 6.10
N SER A 67 -9.42 -1.30 6.05
CA SER A 67 -10.00 -2.53 6.59
C SER A 67 -9.50 -3.78 5.85
N TYR A 68 -9.41 -3.70 4.52
CA TYR A 68 -8.92 -4.80 3.71
C TYR A 68 -7.42 -5.06 3.96
N ILE A 69 -6.59 -4.02 3.98
CA ILE A 69 -5.17 -4.12 4.33
C ILE A 69 -5.03 -4.79 5.70
N ALA A 70 -5.75 -4.30 6.71
CA ALA A 70 -5.72 -4.88 8.06
C ALA A 70 -6.08 -6.37 8.09
N SER A 71 -7.00 -6.83 7.23
CA SER A 71 -7.36 -8.25 7.11
C SER A 71 -6.24 -9.12 6.51
N LEU A 72 -5.31 -8.53 5.76
CA LEU A 72 -4.16 -9.21 5.16
C LEU A 72 -2.96 -9.28 6.11
N LEU A 73 -2.90 -8.41 7.13
CA LEU A 73 -1.77 -8.35 8.06
C LEU A 73 -1.82 -9.54 9.03
N SER A 74 -0.73 -10.32 9.07
CA SER A 74 -0.56 -11.46 9.97
C SER A 74 0.61 -11.28 10.94
N SER A 75 1.45 -10.26 10.72
CA SER A 75 2.67 -10.02 11.48
C SER A 75 2.99 -8.53 11.67
N GLU A 76 3.85 -8.23 12.64
CA GLU A 76 4.35 -6.87 12.88
C GLU A 76 5.20 -6.35 11.71
N THR A 77 5.97 -7.24 11.06
CA THR A 77 6.75 -6.90 9.86
C THR A 77 5.85 -6.39 8.73
N GLU A 78 4.77 -7.11 8.45
CA GLU A 78 3.78 -6.71 7.43
C GLU A 78 3.10 -5.39 7.80
N ALA A 79 2.73 -5.20 9.08
CA ALA A 79 2.16 -3.95 9.56
C ALA A 79 3.11 -2.76 9.39
N ASN A 80 4.40 -2.96 9.63
CA ASN A 80 5.40 -1.91 9.43
C ASN A 80 5.62 -1.60 7.95
N ILE A 81 5.62 -2.61 7.07
CA ILE A 81 5.67 -2.42 5.61
C ILE A 81 4.46 -1.59 5.18
N ALA A 82 3.25 -2.03 5.52
CA ALA A 82 2.02 -1.31 5.21
C ALA A 82 2.08 0.17 5.64
N ARG A 83 2.55 0.43 6.85
CA ARG A 83 2.72 1.79 7.37
C ARG A 83 3.70 2.62 6.54
N LEU A 84 4.87 2.08 6.21
CA LEU A 84 5.89 2.78 5.42
C LEU A 84 5.39 3.06 4.00
N SER A 85 4.80 2.06 3.35
CA SER A 85 4.21 2.16 2.02
C SER A 85 3.09 3.20 1.96
N ARG A 86 2.23 3.29 2.98
CA ARG A 86 1.21 4.33 3.08
C ARG A 86 1.80 5.73 3.17
N LEU A 87 2.82 5.91 4.01
CA LEU A 87 3.52 7.20 4.12
C LEU A 87 4.23 7.58 2.80
N GLU A 88 4.80 6.60 2.11
CA GLU A 88 5.42 6.80 0.80
C GLU A 88 4.38 7.23 -0.25
N GLY A 89 3.25 6.53 -0.35
CA GLY A 89 2.16 6.87 -1.26
C GLY A 89 1.63 8.29 -1.02
N LEU A 90 1.43 8.67 0.24
CA LEU A 90 1.01 10.03 0.62
C LEU A 90 2.03 11.07 0.18
N LYS A 91 3.31 10.87 0.53
CA LYS A 91 4.39 11.81 0.20
C LYS A 91 4.56 11.95 -1.32
N HIS A 92 4.54 10.83 -2.04
CA HIS A 92 4.68 10.80 -3.48
C HIS A 92 3.57 11.60 -4.18
N TYR A 93 2.31 11.41 -3.75
CA TYR A 93 1.19 12.18 -4.31
C TYR A 93 1.26 13.67 -3.95
N GLN A 94 1.64 13.98 -2.72
CA GLN A 94 1.83 15.37 -2.29
C GLN A 94 2.89 16.10 -3.12
N GLU A 95 4.01 15.44 -3.44
CA GLU A 95 5.09 16.03 -4.24
C GLU A 95 4.71 16.23 -5.71
N LEU A 96 3.99 15.28 -6.31
CA LEU A 96 3.65 15.32 -7.74
C LEU A 96 2.38 16.13 -8.06
N PHE A 97 1.42 16.17 -7.15
CA PHE A 97 0.06 16.65 -7.41
C PHE A 97 -0.39 17.70 -6.38
N ALA A 98 0.55 18.49 -5.83
CA ALA A 98 0.28 19.53 -4.83
C ALA A 98 -0.91 20.43 -5.23
N GLY A 99 -2.05 20.29 -4.52
CA GLY A 99 -3.28 21.04 -4.78
C GLY A 99 -4.06 20.65 -6.05
N ASP A 100 -3.66 19.60 -6.78
CA ASP A 100 -4.33 19.17 -8.00
C ASP A 100 -5.59 18.33 -7.71
N THR A 101 -6.73 19.02 -7.69
CA THR A 101 -8.05 18.38 -7.51
C THR A 101 -8.43 17.44 -8.66
N VAL A 102 -7.85 17.57 -9.86
CA VAL A 102 -8.14 16.69 -11.00
C VAL A 102 -7.53 15.31 -10.76
N ALA A 103 -6.29 15.25 -10.29
CA ALA A 103 -5.65 13.99 -9.89
C ALA A 103 -6.48 13.27 -8.83
N CYS A 104 -6.94 13.99 -7.81
CA CYS A 104 -7.79 13.42 -6.76
C CYS A 104 -9.16 12.95 -7.27
N LYS A 105 -9.78 13.66 -8.21
CA LYS A 105 -11.05 13.22 -8.84
C LYS A 105 -10.86 11.96 -9.69
N ASN A 106 -9.71 11.82 -10.34
CA ASN A 106 -9.36 10.60 -11.06
C ASN A 106 -9.16 9.43 -10.09
N LEU A 107 -8.51 9.66 -8.94
CA LEU A 107 -8.37 8.64 -7.91
C LEU A 107 -9.73 8.16 -7.38
N VAL A 108 -10.65 9.09 -7.05
CA VAL A 108 -12.02 8.76 -6.63
C VAL A 108 -12.71 7.86 -7.65
N ARG A 109 -12.65 8.22 -8.94
CA ARG A 109 -13.23 7.41 -10.02
C ARG A 109 -12.62 6.02 -10.07
N THR A 110 -11.30 5.92 -10.03
CA THR A 110 -10.60 4.62 -10.06
C THR A 110 -11.01 3.74 -8.87
N LEU A 111 -11.01 4.27 -7.66
CA LEU A 111 -11.38 3.52 -6.45
C LEU A 111 -12.85 3.07 -6.47
N SER A 112 -13.74 3.92 -6.97
CA SER A 112 -15.18 3.60 -7.11
C SER A 112 -15.44 2.48 -8.13
N LEU A 113 -14.55 2.29 -9.10
CA LEU A 113 -14.64 1.22 -10.10
C LEU A 113 -14.05 -0.11 -9.58
N VAL A 114 -13.07 -0.05 -8.68
CA VAL A 114 -12.41 -1.22 -8.12
C VAL A 114 -13.23 -1.75 -6.93
N LYS A 115 -14.15 -2.66 -7.23
CA LYS A 115 -14.79 -3.52 -6.22
C LYS A 115 -13.78 -4.58 -5.77
N THR A 116 -13.36 -4.52 -4.51
CA THR A 116 -12.71 -5.67 -3.87
C THR A 116 -13.81 -6.69 -3.56
N ASN A 117 -13.87 -7.76 -4.36
CA ASN A 117 -14.75 -8.91 -4.12
C ASN A 117 -14.27 -9.72 -2.91
#